data_AF-A0A5K7XK61-F1
#
_entry.id   AF-A0A5K7XK61-F1
#
_cell.length_a   1.000
_cell.length_b   1.000
_cell.length_c   1.000
_cell.angle_alpha   90.00
_cell.angle_beta   90.00
_cell.angle_gamma   90.00
#
_symmetry.space_group_name_H-M   'P 1'
#
loop_
_entity.id
_entity.type
_entity.pdbx_description
1 polymer ?
#
loop_
_entity_poly.entity_id
_entity_poly.type
_entity_poly.pdbx_seq_one_letter_code
_entity_poly.pdbx_strand_id
1 'polypeptide(L)'
;MIADGSTELQQFHDFLGKRLAMGDAAVSVESAVDDFRQYQQELADLQSKLQVAEAQSARGESAPFDAAATKAVLQARLCLA
;
A
#
# COMPACT_ATOMS: atom_id res chain seq x y z
N MET A 1 -6.21 -7.92 11.21
CA MET A 1 -5.09 -8.72 11.76
C MET A 1 -4.78 -9.80 10.75
N ILE A 2 -3.65 -9.73 10.04
CA ILE A 2 -3.19 -10.88 9.26
C ILE A 2 -2.71 -11.91 10.27
N ALA A 3 -3.59 -12.85 10.57
CA ALA A 3 -3.27 -14.05 11.32
C ALA A 3 -2.59 -15.00 10.35
N ASP A 4 -1.27 -14.99 10.32
CA ASP A 4 -0.50 -16.12 9.83
C ASP A 4 0.68 -16.28 10.77
N GLY A 5 0.81 -17.45 11.39
CA GLY A 5 1.91 -17.83 12.29
C GLY A 5 3.29 -17.88 11.59
N SER A 6 3.44 -17.16 10.49
CA SER A 6 4.69 -16.91 9.79
C SER A 6 5.61 -16.05 10.65
N THR A 7 6.84 -16.50 10.82
CA THR A 7 7.87 -15.71 11.50
C THR A 7 8.27 -14.53 10.62
N GLU A 8 8.82 -13.48 11.21
CA GLU A 8 9.38 -12.33 10.48
C GLU A 8 10.41 -12.76 9.43
N LEU A 9 11.19 -13.80 9.74
CA LEU A 9 12.13 -14.42 8.80
C LEU A 9 11.44 -15.07 7.58
N GLN A 10 10.30 -15.73 7.78
CA GLN A 10 9.53 -16.31 6.68
C GLN A 10 9.00 -15.19 5.77
N GLN A 11 8.50 -14.10 6.35
CA GLN A 11 7.99 -12.95 5.60
C GLN A 11 9.11 -12.24 4.82
N PHE A 12 10.29 -12.11 5.42
CA PHE A 12 11.48 -11.56 4.77
C PHE A 12 11.94 -12.44 3.60
N HIS A 13 11.97 -13.77 3.81
CA HIS A 13 12.29 -14.74 2.76
C HIS A 13 11.32 -14.63 1.58
N ASP A 14 10.01 -14.58 1.86
CA ASP A 14 9.00 -14.52 0.81
C ASP A 14 9.01 -13.17 0.06
N PHE A 15 9.31 -12.07 0.78
CA PHE A 15 9.53 -10.76 0.17
C PHE A 15 10.71 -10.80 -0.81
N LEU A 16 11.85 -11.35 -0.38
CA LEU A 16 13.02 -11.50 -1.23
C LEU A 16 12.75 -12.41 -2.44
N GLY A 17 12.08 -13.55 -2.22
CA GLY A 17 11.71 -14.46 -3.29
C GLY A 17 10.87 -13.78 -4.38
N LYS A 18 9.92 -12.93 -3.99
CA LYS A 18 9.10 -12.14 -4.93
C LYS A 18 9.91 -11.09 -5.68
N ARG A 19 10.78 -10.34 -5.00
CA ARG A 19 11.66 -9.34 -5.65
C ARG A 19 12.61 -9.98 -6.66
N LEU A 20 13.24 -11.09 -6.29
CA LEU A 20 14.10 -11.85 -7.19
C LEU A 20 13.35 -12.38 -8.41
N ALA A 21 12.12 -12.86 -8.23
CA ALA A 21 11.27 -13.30 -9.35
C ALA A 21 10.90 -12.14 -10.31
N MET A 22 10.84 -10.91 -9.80
CA MET A 22 10.62 -9.70 -10.60
C MET A 22 11.91 -9.18 -11.27
N GLY A 23 13.04 -9.86 -11.09
CA GLY A 23 14.34 -9.45 -11.63
C GLY A 23 14.98 -8.30 -10.85
N ASP A 24 14.44 -7.98 -9.66
CA ASP A 24 14.91 -6.90 -8.81
C ASP A 24 15.73 -7.49 -7.65
N ALA A 25 17.03 -7.63 -7.89
CA ALA A 25 17.96 -8.13 -6.88
C ALA A 25 18.49 -6.95 -6.04
N ALA A 26 18.27 -7.02 -4.73
CA ALA A 26 18.89 -6.09 -3.79
C ALA A 26 20.42 -6.16 -3.91
N VAL A 27 21.07 -4.99 -3.89
CA VAL A 27 22.52 -4.85 -4.10
C VAL A 27 23.31 -5.39 -2.90
N SER A 28 22.70 -5.36 -1.70
CA SER A 28 23.26 -5.92 -0.47
C SER A 28 22.17 -6.42 0.49
N VAL A 29 22.59 -7.16 1.53
CA VAL A 29 21.68 -7.66 2.57
C VAL A 29 21.10 -6.51 3.39
N GLU A 30 21.90 -5.48 3.68
CA GLU A 30 21.46 -4.27 4.38
C GLU A 30 20.35 -3.55 3.61
N SER A 31 20.56 -3.35 2.30
CA SER A 31 19.52 -2.77 1.41
C SER A 31 18.25 -3.60 1.43
N ALA A 32 18.36 -4.94 1.36
CA ALA A 32 17.21 -5.82 1.43
C ALA A 32 16.41 -5.68 2.74
N VAL A 33 17.11 -5.54 3.88
CA VAL A 33 16.48 -5.35 5.19
C VAL A 33 15.78 -4.00 5.28
N ASP A 34 16.40 -2.93 4.79
CA ASP A 34 15.79 -1.60 4.79
C ASP A 34 14.57 -1.55 3.87
N ASP A 35 14.66 -2.14 2.68
CA ASP A 35 13.54 -2.26 1.74
C ASP A 35 12.39 -3.07 2.33
N PHE A 36 12.71 -4.16 3.06
CA PHE A 36 11.69 -4.95 3.74
C PHE A 36 11.00 -4.18 4.86
N ARG A 37 11.74 -3.39 5.65
CA ARG A 37 11.16 -2.55 6.70
C ARG A 37 10.25 -1.48 6.12
N GLN A 38 10.68 -0.84 5.03
CA GLN A 38 9.85 0.13 4.31
C GLN A 38 8.57 -0.55 3.80
N TYR A 39 8.68 -1.72 3.18
CA TYR A 39 7.53 -2.49 2.72
C TYR A 39 6.55 -2.83 3.86
N GLN A 40 7.05 -3.22 5.04
CA GLN A 40 6.22 -3.51 6.21
C GLN A 40 5.49 -2.25 6.70
N GLN A 41 6.16 -1.10 6.70
CA GLN A 41 5.55 0.17 7.08
C GLN A 41 4.45 0.59 6.09
N GLU A 42 4.72 0.51 4.78
CA GLU A 42 3.74 0.81 3.74
C GLU A 42 2.53 -0.12 3.82
N LEU A 43 2.75 -1.40 4.12
CA LEU A 43 1.68 -2.38 4.31
C LEU A 43 0.81 -2.05 5.52
N ALA A 44 1.42 -1.65 6.65
CA ALA A 44 0.70 -1.23 7.85
C ALA A 44 -0.16 0.03 7.58
N ASP A 45 0.41 1.02 6.90
CA ASP A 45 -0.28 2.24 6.51
C ASP A 45 -1.46 1.95 5.56
N LEU A 46 -1.26 1.06 4.58
CA LEU A 46 -2.30 0.64 3.66
C LEU A 46 -3.43 -0.08 4.40
N GLN A 47 -3.12 -1.00 5.31
CA GLN A 47 -4.11 -1.68 6.13
C GLN A 47 -4.93 -0.71 6.97
N SER A 48 -4.29 0.31 7.55
CA SER A 48 -4.98 1.35 8.31
C SER A 48 -5.95 2.14 7.41
N LYS A 49 -5.50 2.57 6.22
CA LYS A 49 -6.34 3.29 5.25
C LYS A 49 -7.53 2.44 4.79
N LEU A 50 -7.31 1.16 4.52
CA LEU A 50 -8.37 0.23 4.12
C LEU A 50 -9.41 0.04 5.23
N GLN A 51 -8.98 -0.14 6.49
CA GLN A 51 -9.92 -0.25 7.61
C GLN A 51 -10.80 0.99 7.76
N VAL A 52 -10.22 2.19 7.59
CA VAL A 52 -10.99 3.44 7.63
C VAL A 52 -11.99 3.49 6.47
N ALA A 53 -11.56 3.17 5.24
CA ALA A 53 -12.42 3.17 4.07
C ALA A 53 -13.54 2.13 4.18
N GLU A 54 -13.25 0.92 4.68
CA GLU A 54 -14.23 -0.12 4.94
C GLU A 54 -15.25 0.31 6.00
N ALA A 55 -14.80 0.95 7.08
CA ALA A 55 -15.69 1.48 8.12
C ALA A 55 -16.62 2.57 7.58
N GLN A 56 -16.11 3.48 6.75
CA GLN A 56 -16.90 4.51 6.06
C GLN A 56 -17.93 3.87 5.13
N SER A 57 -17.50 2.88 4.33
CA SER A 57 -18.39 2.14 3.43
C SER A 57 -19.49 1.41 4.18
N ALA A 58 -19.17 0.74 5.30
CA ALA A 58 -20.14 0.02 6.13
C ALA A 58 -21.19 0.95 6.75
N ARG A 59 -20.85 2.23 6.98
CA ARG A 59 -21.76 3.26 7.46
C ARG A 59 -22.56 3.96 6.35
N GLY A 60 -22.31 3.63 5.09
CA GLY A 60 -22.92 4.30 3.94
C GLY A 60 -22.35 5.71 3.68
N GLU A 61 -21.18 6.04 4.25
CA GLU A 61 -20.50 7.31 4.05
C GLU A 61 -19.70 7.35 2.73
N SER A 62 -19.70 6.25 1.96
CA SER A 62 -19.11 6.19 0.64
C SER A 62 -20.09 6.67 -0.44
N ALA A 63 -19.72 7.75 -1.13
CA ALA A 63 -20.46 8.23 -2.29
C ALA A 63 -20.08 7.45 -3.56
N PRO A 64 -21.00 7.31 -4.54
CA PRO A 64 -20.66 6.79 -5.86
C PRO A 64 -19.55 7.63 -6.50
N PHE A 65 -18.65 6.97 -7.21
CA PHE A 65 -17.61 7.69 -7.94
C PHE A 65 -18.21 8.47 -9.12
N ASP A 66 -17.99 9.79 -9.13
CA ASP A 66 -18.33 10.68 -10.25
C ASP A 66 -17.05 11.16 -10.94
N ALA A 67 -16.76 10.57 -12.10
CA ALA A 67 -15.60 10.90 -12.91
C ALA A 67 -15.67 12.34 -13.47
N ALA A 68 -16.86 12.84 -13.81
CA ALA A 68 -17.03 14.17 -14.38
C ALA A 68 -16.80 15.25 -13.32
N ALA A 69 -17.37 15.08 -12.12
CA ALA A 69 -17.12 15.96 -10.98
C ALA A 69 -15.64 15.95 -10.57
N THR A 70 -15.03 14.76 -10.50
CA THR A 70 -13.60 14.63 -10.18
C THR A 70 -12.71 15.37 -11.21
N LYS A 71 -13.01 15.21 -12.51
CA LYS A 71 -12.29 15.92 -13.58
C LYS A 71 -12.45 17.43 -13.47
N ALA A 72 -13.66 17.93 -13.22
CA ALA A 72 -13.92 19.36 -13.07
C ALA A 72 -13.12 19.96 -11.89
N VAL A 73 -13.07 19.27 -10.75
CA VAL A 73 -12.28 19.68 -9.58
C VAL A 73 -10.79 19.73 -9.89
N LEU A 74 -10.25 18.71 -10.57
CA LEU A 74 -8.84 18.69 -10.96
C LEU A 74 -8.49 19.80 -11.95
N GLN A 75 -9.35 20.04 -12.96
CA GLN A 75 -9.16 21.13 -13.92
C GLN A 75 -9.17 22.50 -13.24
N ALA A 76 -10.11 22.73 -12.31
CA ALA A 76 -10.16 23.98 -11.56
C ALA A 76 -8.88 24.20 -10.71
N ARG A 77 -8.34 23.14 -10.11
CA ARG A 77 -7.08 23.21 -9.33
C ARG A 77 -5.87 23.49 -10.21
N LEU A 78 -5.79 22.89 -11.40
CA LEU A 78 -4.67 23.06 -12.33
C LEU A 78 -4.69 24.41 -13.05
N CYS A 79 -5.86 25.01 -13.28
CA CYS A 79 -5.97 26.35 -13.86
C CYS A 79 -5.68 27.49 -12.88
N LEU A 80 -5.62 27.21 -11.57
CA LEU A 80 -5.26 28.16 -10.51
C LEU A 80 -3.78 28.08 -10.10
N ALA A 81 -2.99 27.21 -10.74
CA ALA A 81 -1.54 27.06 -10.58
C ALA A 81 -0.81 27.61 -11.82
#